data_AF-A0A7T0NZA5-F1
#
_entry.id   AF-A0A7T0NZA5-F1
#
_cell.length_a   1.000
_cell.length_b   1.000
_cell.length_c   1.000
_cell.angle_alpha   90.00
_cell.angle_beta   90.00
_cell.angle_gamma   90.00
#
_symmetry.space_group_name_H-M   'P 1'
#
loop_
_entity.id
_entity.type
_entity.pdbx_description
1 polymer ?
#
loop_
_entity_poly.entity_id
_entity_poly.type
_entity_poly.pdbx_seq_one_letter_code
_entity_poly.pdbx_strand_id
1 'polypeptide(L)' 'MMSETDQSKKIYELTTAAELAREHPALFTQRQLDWLIKSRKKNGLQHAGAVLKVGRRLYLDKAVFFQWFLAQR' A
#
# COMPACT_ATOMS: atom_id res chain seq x y z
N MET A 1 -11.29 5.75 34.89
CA MET A 1 -10.16 4.94 34.40
C MET A 1 -9.74 5.51 33.07
N MET A 2 -8.54 6.12 33.03
CA MET A 2 -7.94 6.67 31.81
C MET A 2 -7.32 5.50 31.06
N SER A 3 -7.83 5.17 29.88
CA SER A 3 -7.15 4.23 28.99
C SER A 3 -6.16 5.02 28.17
N GLU A 4 -4.87 4.83 28.46
CA GLU A 4 -3.76 5.36 27.69
C GLU A 4 -3.92 4.96 26.22
N THR A 5 -3.99 5.95 25.33
CA THR A 5 -3.92 5.74 23.89
C THR A 5 -2.52 5.29 23.55
N ASP A 6 -2.38 3.99 23.24
CA ASP A 6 -1.18 3.39 22.67
C ASP A 6 -0.90 4.04 21.29
N GLN A 7 -0.06 5.07 21.28
CA GLN A 7 0.48 5.65 20.06
C GLN A 7 1.67 4.80 19.60
N SER A 8 1.43 3.52 19.30
CA SER A 8 2.43 2.67 18.65
C SER A 8 2.89 3.32 17.35
N LYS A 9 4.19 3.63 17.28
CA LYS A 9 4.83 4.25 16.13
C LYS A 9 4.81 3.26 14.97
N LYS A 10 3.80 3.35 14.09
CA LYS A 10 3.70 2.49 12.92
C LYS A 10 4.86 2.81 11.97
N ILE A 11 5.80 1.88 11.83
CA ILE A 11 6.88 1.97 10.85
C ILE A 11 6.27 1.61 9.50
N TYR A 12 6.26 2.58 8.58
CA TYR A 12 5.77 2.35 7.23
C TYR A 12 6.95 1.97 6.32
N GLU A 13 6.85 0.81 5.67
CA GLU A 13 7.74 0.45 4.56
C GLU A 13 7.18 1.02 3.26
N LEU A 14 7.36 2.33 3.06
CA LEU A 14 6.82 3.04 1.92
C LEU A 14 7.63 2.77 0.65
N THR A 15 6.92 2.52 -0.45
CA THR A 15 7.50 2.36 -1.80
C THR A 15 6.62 3.01 -2.85
N THR A 16 7.21 3.41 -3.97
CA THR A 16 6.44 3.75 -5.17
C THR A 16 6.09 2.50 -5.98
N ALA A 17 5.12 2.63 -6.89
CA ALA A 17 4.78 1.56 -7.85
C ALA A 17 5.98 1.17 -8.74
N ALA A 18 6.78 2.15 -9.16
CA ALA A 18 7.97 1.92 -9.97
C ALA A 18 9.02 1.09 -9.22
N GLU A 19 9.29 1.45 -7.96
CA GLU A 19 10.22 0.72 -7.12
C GLU A 19 9.74 -0.71 -6.83
N LEU A 20 8.46 -0.88 -6.48
CA LEU A 20 7.90 -2.20 -6.17
C LEU A 20 7.91 -3.13 -7.40
N ALA A 21 7.62 -2.61 -8.60
CA ALA A 21 7.73 -3.38 -9.84
C ALA A 21 9.18 -3.79 -10.15
N ARG A 22 10.16 -2.92 -9.85
CA ARG A 22 11.58 -3.21 -10.04
C ARG A 22 12.10 -4.24 -9.05
N GLU A 23 11.61 -4.22 -7.82
CA GLU A 23 11.98 -5.18 -6.77
C GLU A 23 11.36 -6.57 -7.01
N HIS A 24 10.14 -6.61 -7.55
CA HIS A 24 9.40 -7.85 -7.79
C HIS A 24 8.89 -7.95 -9.24
N PRO A 25 9.79 -7.96 -10.25
CA PRO A 25 9.40 -7.93 -11.66
C PRO A 25 8.67 -9.19 -12.12
N ALA A 26 8.83 -10.31 -11.40
CA ALA A 26 8.10 -11.56 -11.66
C ALA A 26 6.64 -11.52 -11.16
N LEU A 27 6.31 -10.65 -10.21
CA LEU A 27 4.98 -10.53 -9.63
C LEU A 27 4.19 -9.37 -10.23
N PHE A 28 4.87 -8.26 -10.54
CA PHE A 28 4.21 -7.02 -10.92
C PHE A 28 4.90 -6.31 -12.07
N THR A 29 4.09 -5.77 -12.98
CA THR A 29 4.51 -4.70 -13.88
C THR A 29 4.14 -3.34 -13.28
N GLN A 30 4.91 -2.30 -13.61
CA GLN A 30 4.61 -0.94 -13.17
C GLN A 30 3.20 -0.50 -13.61
N ARG A 31 2.78 -0.85 -14.83
CA ARG A 31 1.42 -0.51 -15.34
C ARG A 31 0.32 -1.15 -14.51
N GLN A 32 0.47 -2.40 -14.09
CA GLN A 32 -0.50 -3.08 -13.23
C GLN A 32 -0.61 -2.38 -11.86
N LEU A 33 0.52 -2.07 -11.23
CA LEU A 33 0.54 -1.35 -9.95
C LEU A 33 -0.06 0.05 -10.07
N ASP A 34 0.27 0.79 -11.13
CA ASP A 34 -0.33 2.10 -11.39
C ASP A 34 -1.84 2.01 -11.54
N TRP A 35 -2.34 0.99 -12.23
CA TRP A 35 -3.78 0.76 -12.36
C TRP A 35 -4.41 0.44 -10.99
N LEU A 36 -3.82 -0.45 -10.19
CA LEU A 36 -4.28 -0.79 -8.85
C LEU A 36 -4.36 0.43 -7.92
N ILE A 37 -3.33 1.28 -7.94
CA ILE A 37 -3.28 2.50 -7.13
C ILE A 37 -4.31 3.52 -7.62
N LYS A 38 -4.50 3.66 -8.95
CA LYS A 38 -5.52 4.55 -9.52
C LYS A 38 -6.94 4.09 -9.18
N SER A 39 -7.18 2.78 -9.19
CA SER A 39 -8.46 2.16 -8.86
C SER A 39 -8.66 1.90 -7.36
N ARG A 40 -7.74 2.37 -6.49
CA ARG A 40 -7.71 2.10 -5.03
C ARG A 40 -9.02 2.29 -4.26
N LYS A 41 -9.88 3.20 -4.72
CA LYS A 41 -11.19 3.47 -4.12
C LYS A 41 -12.23 2.38 -4.42
N LYS A 42 -12.06 1.70 -5.57
CA LYS A 42 -12.99 0.70 -6.10
C LYS A 42 -12.55 -0.73 -5.80
N ASN A 43 -11.25 -1.00 -5.76
CA ASN A 43 -10.69 -2.33 -5.51
C ASN A 43 -10.42 -2.63 -4.01
N GLY A 44 -10.81 -1.72 -3.10
CA GLY A 44 -10.61 -1.89 -1.66
C GLY A 44 -9.21 -1.56 -1.14
N LEU A 45 -8.25 -1.23 -2.01
CA LEU A 45 -6.85 -0.98 -1.62
C LEU A 45 -6.70 0.24 -0.69
N GLN A 46 -7.52 1.28 -0.89
CA GLN A 46 -7.54 2.44 0.02
C GLN A 46 -8.12 2.07 1.39
N HIS A 47 -9.15 1.20 1.43
CA HIS A 47 -9.78 0.78 2.68
C HIS A 47 -8.84 -0.11 3.51
N ALA A 48 -8.04 -0.94 2.83
CA ALA A 48 -6.98 -1.73 3.47
C ALA A 48 -5.87 -0.87 4.10
N GLY A 49 -5.79 0.42 3.78
CA GLY A 49 -4.70 1.29 4.24
C GLY A 49 -3.36 1.05 3.53
N ALA A 50 -3.37 0.30 2.42
CA ALA A 50 -2.16 -0.02 1.65
C ALA A 50 -1.62 1.15 0.84
N VAL A 51 -2.42 2.21 0.62
CA VAL A 51 -2.01 3.40 -0.15
C VAL A 51 -1.98 4.62 0.76
N LEU A 52 -0.84 5.30 0.79
CA LEU A 52 -0.64 6.56 1.50
C LEU A 52 -0.41 7.70 0.51
N LYS A 53 -1.08 8.83 0.75
CA LYS A 53 -0.88 10.05 -0.03
C LYS A 53 0.01 11.01 0.75
N VAL A 54 1.20 11.28 0.22
CA VAL A 54 2.14 12.26 0.79
C VAL A 54 2.31 13.39 -0.23
N GLY A 55 1.70 14.54 0.08
CA GLY A 55 1.60 15.66 -0.85
C GLY A 55 0.87 15.27 -2.14
N ARG A 56 1.57 15.35 -3.28
CA ARG A 56 1.03 15.00 -4.61
C ARG A 56 1.36 13.56 -5.05
N ARG A 57 2.13 12.81 -4.25
CA ARG A 57 2.56 11.45 -4.57
C ARG A 57 1.75 10.41 -3.79
N LEU A 58 1.57 9.25 -4.41
CA LEU A 58 0.98 8.08 -3.80
C LEU A 58 2.08 7.04 -3.57
N TYR A 59 2.13 6.52 -2.35
CA TYR A 59 3.03 5.47 -1.92
C TYR A 59 2.21 4.25 -1.52
N LEU A 60 2.84 3.09 -1.63
CA LEU A 60 2.35 1.82 -1.09
C LEU A 60 3.09 1.52 0.21
N ASP A 61 2.34 1.11 1.24
CA ASP A 61 2.92 0.39 2.36
C ASP A 61 3.10 -1.07 1.92
N LYS A 62 4.35 -1.53 1.81
CA LYS A 62 4.67 -2.87 1.28
C LYS A 62 3.95 -3.96 2.05
N ALA A 63 4.05 -3.96 3.38
CA ALA A 63 3.50 -5.02 4.22
C ALA A 63 1.99 -5.12 4.04
N VAL A 64 1.29 -3.98 4.12
CA VAL A 64 -0.17 -3.93 3.99
C VAL A 64 -0.61 -4.25 2.55
N PHE A 65 0.14 -3.79 1.54
CA PHE A 65 -0.14 -4.09 0.14
C PHE A 65 -0.05 -5.59 -0.15
N PHE A 66 1.01 -6.26 0.29
CA PHE A 66 1.18 -7.70 0.07
C PHE A 66 0.14 -8.52 0.82
N GLN A 67 -0.21 -8.14 2.06
CA GLN A 67 -1.31 -8.76 2.79
C GLN A 67 -2.63 -8.64 2.03
N TRP A 68 -2.95 -7.44 1.55
CA TRP A 68 -4.15 -7.21 0.73
C TRP A 68 -4.13 -8.03 -0.56
N PHE A 69 -2.97 -8.09 -1.25
CA PHE A 69 -2.81 -8.79 -2.51
C PHE A 69 -3.00 -10.30 -2.36
N LEU A 70 -2.37 -10.89 -1.35
CA LEU A 70 -2.51 -12.33 -1.05
C LEU A 70 -3.93 -12.71 -0.58
N ALA A 71 -4.68 -11.76 -0.04
CA ALA A 71 -6.07 -11.96 0.33
C ALA A 71 -7.04 -11.93 -0.88
N GLN A 72 -6.61 -11.41 -2.04
CA GLN A 72 -7.39 -11.49 -3.27
C GLN A 72 -7.26 -12.91 -3.84
N ARG A 73 -8.21 -13.79 -3.52
CA ARG A 73 -8.32 -15.13 -4.11
C ARG A 73 -8.98 -15.10 -5.49
#